data_AF-A0A962E3J8-F1
#
_entry.id   AF-A0A962E3J8-F1
#
_cell.length_a   1.000
_cell.length_b   1.000
_cell.length_c   1.000
_cell.angle_alpha   90.00
_cell.angle_beta   90.00
_cell.angle_gamma   90.00
#
_symmetry.space_group_name_H-M   'P 1'
#
loop_
_entity.id
_entity.type
_entity.pdbx_description
1 polymer ?
#
loop_
_entity_poly.entity_id
_entity_poly.type
_entity_poly.pdbx_seq_one_letter_code
_entity_poly.pdbx_strand_id
1 'polypeptide(L)'
;EEQRMHVIETDGEIDSIDLCLAVAEELQQHGPWGQNFPAPLFDGWFNIIEKKEVGSGHCKMTLQTSDLSKKIEAIAFGLHPDKFNPIGQRNHLTYKLDINEFAGRRNLQLIIQNIVN
;
A
#
# COMPACT_ATOMS: atom_id res chain seq x y z
N GLU A 1 31.09 6.35 11.04
CA GLU A 1 29.87 6.90 10.40
C GLU A 1 28.67 6.24 11.05
N GLU A 2 27.85 7.03 11.72
CA GLU A 2 26.61 6.54 12.35
C GLU A 2 25.67 6.05 11.25
N GLN A 3 25.36 4.75 11.27
CA GLN A 3 24.27 4.20 10.49
C GLN A 3 22.97 4.87 10.97
N ARG A 4 22.47 5.85 10.21
CA ARG A 4 21.13 6.39 10.45
C ARG A 4 20.13 5.28 10.20
N MET A 5 19.56 4.74 11.27
CA MET A 5 18.36 3.90 11.17
C MET A 5 17.24 4.78 10.64
N HIS A 6 16.71 4.43 9.46
CA HIS A 6 15.53 5.08 8.91
C HIS A 6 14.30 4.47 9.57
N VAL A 7 13.82 5.11 10.64
CA VAL A 7 12.62 4.67 11.37
C VAL A 7 11.38 5.16 10.61
N ILE A 8 10.45 4.24 10.34
CA ILE A 8 9.14 4.55 9.78
C ILE A 8 8.11 4.23 10.87
N GLU A 9 7.40 5.25 11.34
CA GLU A 9 6.29 5.07 12.28
C GLU A 9 5.02 4.73 11.51
N THR A 10 4.29 3.72 11.97
CA THR A 10 3.05 3.24 11.36
C THR A 10 1.96 3.13 12.44
N ASP A 11 0.72 3.15 12.00
CA ASP A 11 -0.47 2.92 12.82
C ASP A 11 -0.73 1.42 13.07
N GLY A 12 0.23 0.56 12.68
CA GLY A 12 0.20 -0.88 12.81
C GLY A 12 -0.32 -1.62 11.58
N GLU A 13 -0.52 -2.93 11.74
CA GLU A 13 -1.12 -3.78 10.72
C GLU A 13 -2.64 -3.70 10.78
N ILE A 14 -3.28 -3.75 9.60
CA ILE A 14 -4.74 -3.86 9.45
C ILE A 14 -5.09 -5.29 9.04
N ASP A 15 -6.15 -5.84 9.64
CA ASP A 15 -6.62 -7.19 9.31
C ASP A 15 -7.03 -7.27 7.84
N SER A 16 -6.83 -8.43 7.23
CA SER A 16 -7.22 -8.66 5.84
C SER A 16 -8.71 -8.43 5.63
N ILE A 17 -9.58 -8.68 6.62
CA ILE A 17 -11.01 -8.40 6.52
C ILE A 17 -11.31 -6.91 6.34
N ASP A 18 -10.54 -6.06 7.03
CA ASP A 18 -10.68 -4.60 7.04
C ASP A 18 -10.02 -3.93 5.83
N LEU A 19 -9.19 -4.66 5.07
CA LEU A 19 -8.78 -4.27 3.72
C LEU A 19 -9.96 -4.38 2.74
N CYS A 20 -10.89 -3.43 2.84
CA CYS A 20 -12.07 -3.32 1.99
C CYS A 20 -12.41 -1.85 1.67
N LEU A 21 -13.29 -1.65 0.67
CA LEU A 21 -13.71 -0.32 0.23
C LEU A 21 -14.37 0.48 1.37
N ALA A 22 -15.21 -0.17 2.20
CA ALA A 22 -15.92 0.49 3.28
C ALA A 22 -14.97 1.17 4.28
N VAL A 23 -13.87 0.51 4.66
CA VAL A 23 -12.87 1.11 5.55
C VAL A 23 -12.13 2.28 4.88
N ALA A 24 -11.82 2.17 3.59
CA ALA A 24 -11.23 3.29 2.85
C ALA A 24 -12.18 4.51 2.79
N GLU A 25 -13.49 4.28 2.67
CA GLU A 25 -14.52 5.33 2.69
C GLU A 25 -14.63 6.00 4.05
N GLU A 26 -14.67 5.21 5.13
CA GLU A 26 -14.65 5.72 6.50
C GLU A 26 -13.41 6.59 6.75
N LEU A 27 -12.23 6.11 6.36
CA LEU A 27 -10.99 6.90 6.45
C LEU A 27 -11.09 8.21 5.66
N GLN A 28 -11.65 8.21 4.45
CA GLN A 28 -11.80 9.45 3.68
C GLN A 28 -12.76 10.46 4.33
N GLN A 29 -13.83 9.97 4.99
CA GLN A 29 -14.86 10.81 5.60
C GLN A 29 -14.47 11.38 6.96
N HIS A 30 -13.64 10.67 7.72
CA HIS A 30 -13.39 10.96 9.14
C HIS A 30 -12.16 11.82 9.46
N GLY A 31 -11.51 12.44 8.46
CA GLY A 31 -10.41 13.35 8.73
C GLY A 31 -10.28 14.50 7.74
N PRO A 32 -10.02 15.75 8.19
CA PRO A 32 -9.18 16.62 7.40
C PRO A 32 -7.75 16.08 7.47
N TRP A 33 -7.35 15.31 6.47
CA TRP A 33 -5.97 14.82 6.38
C TRP A 33 -5.04 15.93 5.89
N GLY A 34 -3.91 16.09 6.56
CA GLY A 34 -2.95 17.16 6.24
C GLY A 34 -1.64 17.04 7.01
N GLN A 35 -0.78 18.05 6.85
CA GLN A 35 0.58 18.03 7.40
C GLN A 35 0.62 17.79 8.93
N ASN A 36 -0.37 18.28 9.67
CA ASN A 36 -0.45 18.15 11.13
C ASN A 36 -1.31 16.95 11.57
N PHE A 37 -2.00 16.29 10.65
CA PHE A 37 -2.88 15.16 10.92
C PHE A 37 -2.87 14.24 9.69
N PRO A 38 -1.79 13.46 9.50
CA PRO A 38 -1.66 12.61 8.33
C PRO A 38 -2.73 11.50 8.37
N ALA A 39 -3.18 11.07 7.19
CA ALA A 39 -3.98 9.85 7.08
C ALA A 39 -3.19 8.64 7.60
N PRO A 40 -3.87 7.65 8.19
CA PRO A 40 -3.21 6.47 8.74
C PRO A 40 -2.28 5.79 7.74
N LEU A 41 -1.10 5.42 8.22
CA LEU A 41 -0.09 4.66 7.50
C LEU A 41 0.01 3.28 8.13
N PHE A 42 -0.43 2.27 7.40
CA PHE A 42 -0.35 0.89 7.85
C PHE A 42 0.93 0.23 7.34
N ASP A 43 1.30 -0.88 7.96
CA ASP A 43 2.29 -1.81 7.41
C ASP A 43 1.75 -3.24 7.35
N GLY A 44 2.39 -4.07 6.52
CA GLY A 44 1.98 -5.46 6.37
C GLY A 44 2.79 -6.22 5.35
N TRP A 45 2.72 -7.55 5.45
CA TRP A 45 3.40 -8.46 4.54
C TRP A 45 2.47 -8.89 3.40
N PHE A 46 2.94 -8.74 2.16
CA PHE A 46 2.18 -9.09 0.97
C PHE A 46 2.98 -9.97 0.02
N ASN A 47 2.32 -10.96 -0.57
CA ASN A 47 2.87 -11.69 -1.71
C ASN A 47 2.66 -10.86 -2.99
N ILE A 48 3.69 -10.74 -3.81
CA ILE A 48 3.60 -10.07 -5.12
C ILE A 48 3.03 -11.04 -6.14
N ILE A 49 1.83 -10.73 -6.64
CA ILE A 49 1.16 -11.52 -7.67
C ILE A 49 1.52 -11.00 -9.06
N GLU A 50 1.52 -9.68 -9.22
CA GLU A 50 2.00 -9.02 -10.43
C GLU A 50 2.63 -7.68 -10.06
N LYS A 51 3.56 -7.22 -10.88
CA LYS A 51 4.12 -5.87 -10.83
C LYS A 51 4.48 -5.42 -12.22
N LYS A 52 4.20 -4.16 -12.56
CA LYS A 52 4.56 -3.55 -13.84
C LYS A 52 4.87 -2.08 -13.66
N GLU A 53 5.75 -1.55 -14.51
CA GLU A 53 5.98 -0.12 -14.56
C GLU A 53 4.76 0.55 -15.21
N VAL A 54 4.37 1.70 -14.67
CA VAL A 54 3.34 2.57 -15.26
C VAL A 54 3.86 4.00 -15.32
N GLY A 55 3.67 4.67 -16.45
CA GLY A 55 4.29 5.97 -16.68
C GLY A 55 5.82 5.86 -16.67
N SER A 56 6.49 6.78 -15.97
CA SER A 56 7.94 6.76 -15.78
C SER A 56 8.26 6.69 -14.28
N GLY A 57 8.79 5.55 -13.81
CA GLY A 57 9.26 5.39 -12.44
C GLY A 57 8.22 5.05 -11.37
N HIS A 58 6.99 4.66 -11.75
CA HIS A 58 5.97 4.17 -10.80
C HIS A 58 5.68 2.68 -11.03
N CYS A 59 5.25 1.98 -9.99
CA CYS A 59 4.88 0.57 -10.08
C CYS A 59 3.39 0.39 -9.78
N LYS A 60 2.67 -0.27 -10.70
CA LYS A 60 1.34 -0.84 -10.41
C LYS A 60 1.51 -2.32 -10.08
N MET A 61 0.82 -2.77 -9.03
CA MET A 61 0.94 -4.13 -8.49
C MET A 61 -0.43 -4.74 -8.21
N THR A 62 -0.49 -6.07 -8.19
CA THR A 62 -1.51 -6.82 -7.45
C THR A 62 -0.80 -7.54 -6.31
N LEU A 63 -1.28 -7.26 -5.10
CA LEU A 63 -0.76 -7.82 -3.86
C LEU A 63 -1.76 -8.83 -3.32
N GLN A 64 -1.26 -9.89 -2.69
CA GLN A 64 -2.08 -10.83 -1.94
C GLN A 64 -1.70 -10.76 -0.46
N THR A 65 -2.70 -10.68 0.41
CA THR A 65 -2.52 -10.70 1.86
C THR A 65 -1.80 -11.97 2.32
N SER A 66 -1.13 -11.90 3.47
CA SER A 66 -0.30 -13.03 3.97
C SER A 66 -1.10 -14.28 4.30
N ASP A 67 -2.37 -14.13 4.67
CA ASP A 67 -3.36 -15.19 4.89
C ASP A 67 -3.97 -15.75 3.58
N LEU A 68 -3.55 -15.22 2.42
CA LEU A 68 -4.00 -15.57 1.08
C LEU A 68 -5.49 -15.28 0.79
N SER A 69 -6.20 -14.58 1.69
CA SER A 69 -7.65 -14.39 1.60
C SER A 69 -8.07 -13.37 0.52
N LYS A 70 -7.24 -12.37 0.24
CA LYS A 70 -7.59 -11.27 -0.66
C LYS A 70 -6.46 -10.90 -1.61
N LYS A 71 -6.85 -10.47 -2.82
CA LYS A 71 -5.99 -9.79 -3.79
C LYS A 71 -6.44 -8.34 -3.92
N ILE A 72 -5.50 -7.41 -3.88
CA ILE A 72 -5.77 -5.97 -3.84
C ILE A 72 -4.85 -5.27 -4.84
N GLU A 73 -5.39 -4.33 -5.60
CA GLU A 73 -4.58 -3.46 -6.44
C GLU A 73 -3.75 -2.50 -5.58
N ALA A 74 -2.52 -2.25 -5.99
CA ALA A 74 -1.66 -1.27 -5.36
C ALA A 74 -0.90 -0.43 -6.38
N ILE A 75 -0.52 0.78 -5.98
CA ILE A 75 0.35 1.66 -6.73
C ILE A 75 1.44 2.23 -5.83
N ALA A 76 2.66 2.25 -6.33
CA ALA A 76 3.83 2.79 -5.66
C ALA A 76 4.39 3.95 -6.51
N PHE A 77 4.24 5.17 -6.03
CA PHE A 77 4.72 6.34 -6.76
C PHE A 77 6.22 6.57 -6.51
N GLY A 78 7.03 6.60 -7.58
CA GLY A 78 8.48 6.85 -7.47
C GLY A 78 9.29 5.60 -7.11
N LEU A 79 8.65 4.44 -7.07
CA LEU A 79 9.29 3.15 -6.84
C LEU A 79 9.16 2.29 -8.11
N HIS A 80 10.29 2.07 -8.78
CA HIS A 80 10.37 1.20 -9.95
C HIS A 80 10.10 -0.28 -9.55
N PRO A 81 9.43 -1.10 -10.40
CA PRO A 81 9.14 -2.50 -10.10
C PRO A 81 10.34 -3.34 -9.62
N ASP A 82 11.54 -3.04 -10.11
CA ASP A 82 12.79 -3.75 -9.74
C ASP A 82 13.24 -3.54 -8.29
N LYS A 83 12.68 -2.55 -7.59
CA LYS A 83 12.92 -2.35 -6.16
C LYS A 83 12.23 -3.40 -5.30
N PHE A 84 11.13 -3.97 -5.79
CA PHE A 84 10.35 -4.97 -5.08
C PHE A 84 10.90 -6.38 -5.32
N ASN A 85 10.57 -7.32 -4.44
CA ASN A 85 10.98 -8.70 -4.62
C ASN A 85 10.34 -9.30 -5.90
N PRO A 86 10.89 -10.42 -6.42
CA PRO A 86 10.30 -11.11 -7.56
C PRO A 86 8.84 -11.53 -7.33
N ILE A 87 8.10 -11.71 -8.43
CA ILE A 87 6.74 -12.28 -8.37
C ILE A 87 6.78 -13.64 -7.66
N GLY A 88 5.80 -13.88 -6.78
CA GLY A 88 5.73 -15.06 -5.92
C GLY A 88 6.49 -14.93 -4.59
N GLN A 89 7.23 -13.84 -4.37
CA GLN A 89 7.87 -13.55 -3.09
C GLN A 89 7.11 -12.48 -2.30
N ARG A 90 7.48 -12.33 -1.03
CA ARG A 90 6.86 -11.38 -0.11
C ARG A 90 7.67 -10.10 0.03
N ASN A 91 6.98 -8.97 0.21
CA ASN A 91 7.56 -7.73 0.71
C ASN A 91 6.81 -7.28 1.97
N HIS A 92 7.53 -6.69 2.91
CA HIS A 92 6.95 -5.88 3.97
C HIS A 92 6.84 -4.45 3.46
N LEU A 93 5.62 -3.93 3.42
CA LEU A 93 5.31 -2.65 2.79
C LEU A 93 4.59 -1.76 3.78
N THR A 94 4.86 -0.46 3.71
CA THR A 94 3.99 0.56 4.31
C THR A 94 3.03 1.11 3.26
N TYR A 95 1.77 1.33 3.62
CA TYR A 95 0.73 1.68 2.67
C TYR A 95 -0.42 2.47 3.29
N LYS A 96 -1.12 3.21 2.43
CA LYS A 96 -2.39 3.87 2.75
C LYS A 96 -3.52 3.21 1.98
N LEU A 97 -4.72 3.19 2.57
CA LEU A 97 -5.93 2.81 1.85
C LEU A 97 -6.41 4.02 1.04
N ASP A 98 -6.74 3.80 -0.22
CA ASP A 98 -7.29 4.80 -1.13
C ASP A 98 -8.40 4.20 -1.99
N ILE A 99 -9.19 5.07 -2.63
CA ILE A 99 -10.30 4.69 -3.47
C ILE A 99 -9.98 5.05 -4.91
N ASN A 100 -9.74 4.02 -5.72
CA ASN A 100 -9.60 4.20 -7.16
C ASN A 100 -10.99 4.24 -7.81
N GLU A 101 -11.34 5.38 -8.42
CA GLU A 101 -12.58 5.56 -9.17
C GLU A 101 -12.31 5.63 -10.68
N PHE A 102 -12.79 4.62 -11.41
CA PHE A 102 -12.66 4.56 -12.86
C PHE A 102 -13.96 4.09 -13.51
N ALA A 103 -14.46 4.86 -14.48
CA ALA A 103 -15.70 4.58 -15.21
C ALA A 103 -16.91 4.29 -14.29
N GLY A 104 -17.03 5.04 -13.19
CA GLY A 104 -18.10 4.90 -12.20
C GLY A 104 -17.97 3.69 -11.27
N ARG A 105 -16.86 2.95 -11.34
CA ARG A 105 -16.54 1.87 -10.39
C ARG A 105 -15.52 2.37 -9.39
N ARG A 106 -15.81 2.15 -8.11
CA ARG A 106 -14.94 2.47 -6.98
C ARG A 106 -14.40 1.18 -6.40
N ASN A 107 -13.09 1.07 -6.25
CA ASN A 107 -12.42 -0.09 -5.66
C ASN A 107 -11.38 0.37 -4.66
N LEU A 108 -11.13 -0.45 -3.64
CA LEU A 108 -9.96 -0.28 -2.78
C LEU A 108 -8.67 -0.37 -3.61
N GLN A 109 -7.76 0.56 -3.38
CA GLN A 109 -6.39 0.52 -3.84
C GLN A 109 -5.44 0.83 -2.68
N LEU A 110 -4.29 0.16 -2.62
CA LEU A 110 -3.24 0.50 -1.66
C LEU A 110 -2.23 1.46 -2.31
N ILE A 111 -1.92 2.56 -1.62
CA ILE A 111 -0.84 3.46 -2.02
C ILE A 111 0.41 3.11 -1.23
N ILE A 112 1.34 2.40 -1.86
CA ILE A 112 2.59 1.96 -1.24
C ILE A 112 3.50 3.17 -1.01
N GLN A 113 3.93 3.36 0.23
CA GLN A 113 4.84 4.44 0.62
C GLN A 113 6.30 3.96 0.62
N ASN A 114 6.59 2.81 1.24
CA ASN A 114 7.96 2.31 1.39
C ASN A 114 8.01 0.78 1.38
N ILE A 115 9.19 0.27 1.03
CA ILE A 115 9.60 -1.12 1.30
C ILE A 115 10.33 -1.12 2.65
N VAL A 116 9.86 -1.94 3.59
CA VAL A 116 10.49 -2.14 4.89
C VAL A 116 11.53 -3.25 4.74
N ASN A 117 12.78 -2.96 5.13
CA ASN A 117 13.93 -3.86 5.02
C ASN A 117 14.33 -4.43 6.38
#